data_AF-A0A255PTN1-F1
#
_entry.id   AF-A0A255PTN1-F1
#
_cell.length_a   1.000
_cell.length_b   1.000
_cell.length_c   1.000
_cell.angle_alpha   90.00
_cell.angle_beta   90.00
_cell.angle_gamma   90.00
#
_symmetry.space_group_name_H-M   'P 1'
#
loop_
_entity.id
_entity.type
_entity.pdbx_description
1 polymer ?
#
loop_
_entity_poly.entity_id
_entity_poly.type
_entity_poly.pdbx_seq_one_letter_code
_entity_poly.pdbx_strand_id
1 'polypeptide(L)'
;MPEVIDKVGSVSQHRYEQIVAELRDVVAQQSRGQFTIGDRALEIEPMRPRGGFVDVEPEWTVRQSLGRLADDIGLLFSTVKTARWVASRWPKEHRQEGVSWTVHRILVSIEDETERFAAIKNSPPGKTRWTADDADRRVSNQLDIPVSRQEKITAIHSLAREDGVAAVVTTDLLKRPQVAAKVPTVYKVRVVEEPTRDESVATTAATTLLRRPDVAFKAMSDDTARFHVNHAQAERGRQAREDFERTNPVAPAVRQIDRRMEFLDLVTDCHSFAAASGRAVPGLRDRHLSDDERTIVHENLARVRAMLDWIEQAVDTGKVDMDDELAKLLKGE
;
A
#
# COMPACT_ATOMS: atom_id res chain seq x y z
N MET A 1 -14.33 19.75 -41.17
CA MET A 1 -14.34 21.22 -41.16
C MET A 1 -14.31 21.65 -39.70
N PRO A 2 -13.32 22.43 -39.24
CA PRO A 2 -13.30 22.87 -37.85
C PRO A 2 -14.51 23.78 -37.61
N GLU A 3 -15.21 23.60 -36.48
CA GLU A 3 -16.31 24.46 -36.06
C GLU A 3 -15.83 25.92 -36.05
N VAL A 4 -16.48 26.76 -36.84
CA VAL A 4 -16.25 28.20 -36.80
C VAL A 4 -16.81 28.66 -35.46
N ILE A 5 -15.92 28.89 -34.49
CA ILE A 5 -16.28 29.45 -33.19
C ILE A 5 -16.78 30.87 -33.45
N ASP A 6 -18.09 31.04 -33.52
CA ASP A 6 -18.73 32.31 -33.85
C ASP A 6 -18.58 33.34 -32.70
N LYS A 7 -18.42 32.84 -31.46
CA LYS A 7 -18.27 33.66 -30.24
C LYS A 7 -17.25 33.08 -29.25
N VAL A 8 -16.47 33.97 -28.64
CA VAL A 8 -15.61 33.69 -27.49
C VAL A 8 -16.24 34.33 -26.26
N GLY A 9 -16.88 33.53 -25.41
CA GLY A 9 -17.70 34.02 -24.30
C GLY A 9 -18.82 34.93 -24.83
N SER A 10 -18.86 36.17 -24.36
CA SER A 10 -19.89 37.16 -24.71
C SER A 10 -19.60 37.97 -25.98
N VAL A 11 -18.43 37.82 -26.61
CA VAL A 11 -18.02 38.62 -27.79
C VAL A 11 -17.87 37.76 -29.03
N SER A 12 -18.01 38.36 -30.21
CA SER A 12 -17.70 37.68 -31.48
C SER A 12 -16.20 37.40 -31.60
N GLN A 13 -15.83 36.41 -32.42
CA GLN A 13 -14.42 36.08 -32.70
C GLN A 13 -13.61 37.31 -33.17
N HIS A 14 -14.16 38.10 -34.09
CA HIS A 14 -13.50 39.32 -34.57
C HIS A 14 -13.30 40.36 -33.46
N ARG A 15 -14.29 40.56 -32.58
CA ARG A 15 -14.14 41.48 -31.45
C ARG A 15 -13.12 40.97 -30.44
N TYR A 16 -13.07 39.66 -30.20
CA TYR A 16 -12.05 39.05 -29.35
C TYR A 16 -10.65 39.31 -29.89
N GLU A 17 -10.43 39.17 -31.21
CA GLU A 17 -9.13 39.45 -31.84
C GLU A 17 -8.71 40.93 -31.68
N GLN A 18 -9.64 41.86 -31.81
CA GLN A 18 -9.40 43.29 -31.54
C GLN A 18 -9.02 43.54 -30.07
N ILE A 19 -9.79 42.97 -29.12
CA ILE A 19 -9.50 43.07 -27.68
C ILE A 19 -8.12 42.51 -27.37
N VAL A 20 -7.76 41.37 -27.98
CA VAL A 20 -6.44 40.76 -27.80
C VAL A 20 -5.34 41.68 -28.32
N ALA A 21 -5.52 42.36 -29.46
CA ALA A 21 -4.56 43.34 -29.97
C ALA A 21 -4.41 44.54 -29.00
N GLU A 22 -5.52 45.13 -28.57
CA GLU A 22 -5.55 46.24 -27.59
C GLU A 22 -4.81 45.85 -26.29
N LEU A 23 -5.13 44.69 -25.72
CA LEU A 23 -4.53 44.21 -24.47
C LEU A 23 -3.05 43.83 -24.62
N ARG A 24 -2.60 43.44 -25.82
CA ARG A 24 -1.18 43.18 -26.07
C ARG A 24 -0.33 44.44 -25.95
N ASP A 25 -0.84 45.57 -26.42
CA ASP A 25 -0.15 46.86 -26.29
C ASP A 25 -0.05 47.26 -24.82
N VAL A 26 -1.12 47.07 -24.04
CA VAL A 26 -1.11 47.28 -22.58
C VAL A 26 -0.08 46.38 -21.90
N VAL A 27 -0.04 45.10 -22.22
CA VAL A 27 0.96 44.15 -21.67
C VAL A 27 2.38 44.55 -22.07
N ALA A 28 2.60 45.06 -23.29
CA ALA A 28 3.90 45.54 -23.73
C ALA A 28 4.34 46.79 -22.96
N GLN A 29 3.43 47.73 -22.67
CA GLN A 29 3.69 48.89 -21.82
C GLN A 29 4.00 48.47 -20.38
N GLN A 30 3.21 47.56 -19.82
CA GLN A 30 3.43 47.03 -18.48
C GLN A 30 4.79 46.33 -18.38
N SER A 31 5.17 45.55 -19.40
CA SER A 31 6.47 44.86 -19.45
C SER A 31 7.63 45.86 -19.49
N ARG A 32 7.51 46.93 -20.30
CA ARG A 32 8.48 48.04 -20.33
C ARG A 32 8.59 48.74 -18.98
N GLY A 33 7.47 49.00 -18.31
CA GLY A 33 7.44 49.58 -16.97
C GLY A 33 8.16 48.72 -15.93
N GLN A 34 7.88 47.41 -15.89
CA GLN A 34 8.54 46.47 -14.98
C GLN A 34 10.05 46.40 -15.21
N PHE A 35 10.50 46.36 -16.48
CA PHE A 35 11.92 46.40 -16.78
C PHE A 35 12.57 47.73 -16.39
N THR A 36 11.86 48.85 -16.55
CA THR A 36 12.36 50.18 -16.14
C THR A 36 12.52 50.26 -14.62
N ILE A 37 11.55 49.76 -13.86
CA ILE A 37 11.66 49.65 -12.39
C ILE A 37 12.86 48.79 -12.02
N GLY A 38 13.03 47.63 -12.67
CA GLY A 38 14.17 46.74 -12.44
C GLY A 38 15.51 47.38 -12.77
N ASP A 39 15.61 48.11 -13.89
CA ASP A 39 16.81 48.83 -14.31
C ASP A 39 17.20 49.91 -13.30
N ARG A 40 16.24 50.70 -12.82
CA ARG A 40 16.49 51.72 -11.78
C ARG A 40 16.84 51.10 -10.44
N ALA A 41 16.21 49.99 -10.08
CA ALA A 41 16.57 49.25 -8.88
C ALA A 41 17.99 48.67 -8.95
N LEU A 42 18.49 48.29 -10.14
CA LEU A 42 19.87 47.87 -10.35
C LEU A 42 20.87 49.02 -10.32
N GLU A 43 20.48 50.18 -10.84
CA GLU A 43 21.26 51.42 -10.76
C GLU A 43 21.45 51.86 -9.31
N ILE A 44 20.40 51.77 -8.48
CA ILE A 44 20.44 52.10 -7.05
C ILE A 44 21.21 51.06 -6.25
N GLU A 45 20.96 49.76 -6.49
CA GLU A 45 21.60 48.67 -5.75
C GLU A 45 21.95 47.51 -6.71
N PRO A 46 23.20 47.46 -7.20
CA PRO A 46 23.69 46.39 -8.07
C PRO A 46 23.57 44.99 -7.43
N MET A 47 23.61 43.95 -8.27
CA MET A 47 23.61 42.57 -7.77
C MET A 47 24.93 42.26 -7.08
N ARG A 48 24.86 41.91 -5.79
CA ARG A 48 26.03 41.50 -5.01
C ARG A 48 26.45 40.06 -5.37
N PRO A 49 27.76 39.73 -5.37
CA PRO A 49 28.23 38.36 -5.58
C PRO A 49 27.62 37.39 -4.57
N ARG A 50 27.28 36.18 -5.00
CA ARG A 50 26.82 35.12 -4.08
C ARG A 50 27.99 34.69 -3.18
N GLY A 51 27.89 34.92 -1.87
CA GLY A 51 28.80 34.37 -0.87
C GLY A 51 30.11 35.14 -0.63
N GLY A 52 30.26 36.37 -1.13
CA GLY A 52 31.43 37.21 -0.84
C GLY A 52 31.30 37.97 0.48
N PHE A 53 32.39 38.02 1.26
CA PHE A 53 32.57 39.04 2.29
C PHE A 53 32.50 40.42 1.63
N VAL A 54 31.74 41.34 2.22
CA VAL A 54 31.79 42.75 1.81
C VAL A 54 32.95 43.36 2.59
N ASP A 55 34.01 43.80 1.90
CA ASP A 55 35.23 44.34 2.53
C ASP A 55 34.95 45.60 3.40
N VAL A 56 33.80 46.23 3.20
CA VAL A 56 33.32 47.39 3.97
C VAL A 56 31.84 47.18 4.26
N GLU A 57 31.42 47.33 5.52
CA GLU A 57 30.00 47.30 5.88
C GLU A 57 29.28 48.43 5.11
N PRO A 58 28.35 48.11 4.18
CA PRO A 58 27.72 49.13 3.39
C PRO A 58 26.80 49.96 4.27
N GLU A 59 26.88 51.29 4.14
CA GLU A 59 26.06 52.26 4.88
C GLU A 59 24.56 51.98 4.73
N TRP A 60 24.15 51.38 3.60
CA TRP A 60 22.79 50.94 3.34
C TRP A 60 22.74 49.45 3.01
N THR A 61 21.83 48.74 3.67
CA THR A 61 21.48 47.37 3.27
C THR A 61 20.60 47.39 2.02
N VAL A 62 20.67 46.32 1.21
CA VAL A 62 19.78 46.10 0.06
C VAL A 62 18.30 46.28 0.42
N ARG A 63 17.91 45.86 1.63
CA ARG A 63 16.53 45.98 2.10
C ARG A 63 16.13 47.43 2.34
N GLN A 64 17.01 48.24 2.90
CA GLN A 64 16.73 49.65 3.17
C GLN A 64 16.69 50.47 1.87
N SER A 65 17.67 50.31 0.98
CA SER A 65 17.74 51.07 -0.28
C SER A 65 16.55 50.78 -1.19
N LEU A 66 16.26 49.50 -1.44
CA LEU A 66 15.11 49.12 -2.26
C LEU A 66 13.77 49.28 -1.52
N GLY A 67 13.76 49.19 -0.18
CA GLY A 67 12.56 49.43 0.62
C GLY A 67 12.08 50.87 0.46
N ARG A 68 13.01 51.82 0.58
CA ARG A 68 12.72 53.24 0.33
C ARG A 68 12.23 53.49 -1.09
N LEU A 69 12.91 52.94 -2.10
CA LEU A 69 12.46 53.05 -3.49
C LEU A 69 11.03 52.53 -3.66
N ALA A 70 10.72 51.37 -3.06
CA ALA A 70 9.41 50.75 -3.15
C ALA A 70 8.32 51.62 -2.52
N ASP A 71 8.58 52.17 -1.33
CA ASP A 71 7.68 53.09 -0.64
C ASP A 71 7.45 54.38 -1.46
N ASP A 72 8.51 54.97 -2.02
CA ASP A 72 8.45 56.21 -2.80
C ASP A 72 7.66 56.07 -4.12
N ILE A 73 7.66 54.89 -4.74
CA ILE A 73 6.90 54.61 -5.98
C ILE A 73 5.58 53.85 -5.75
N GLY A 74 5.22 53.59 -4.49
CA GLY A 74 3.97 52.92 -4.11
C GLY A 74 3.89 51.44 -4.48
N LEU A 75 5.02 50.72 -4.49
CA LEU A 75 5.09 49.28 -4.77
C LEU A 75 5.55 48.48 -3.55
N LEU A 76 5.28 47.16 -3.57
CA LEU A 76 5.84 46.27 -2.57
C LEU A 76 7.35 46.09 -2.79
N PHE A 77 8.12 46.05 -1.70
CA PHE A 77 9.54 45.70 -1.72
C PHE A 77 9.82 44.40 -2.51
N SER A 78 8.96 43.38 -2.35
CA SER A 78 9.08 42.12 -3.09
C SER A 78 8.98 42.32 -4.61
N THR A 79 8.07 43.17 -5.07
CA THR A 79 7.90 43.50 -6.49
C THR A 79 9.15 44.17 -7.05
N VAL A 80 9.67 45.19 -6.38
CA VAL A 80 10.91 45.90 -6.79
C VAL A 80 12.10 44.94 -6.78
N LYS A 81 12.23 44.12 -5.73
CA LYS A 81 13.28 43.09 -5.63
C LYS A 81 13.21 42.07 -6.78
N THR A 82 12.01 41.59 -7.13
CA THR A 82 11.81 40.67 -8.25
C THR A 82 12.11 41.35 -9.58
N ALA A 83 11.62 42.57 -9.82
CA ALA A 83 11.90 43.33 -11.03
C ALA A 83 13.40 43.55 -11.22
N ARG A 84 14.12 43.92 -10.15
CA ARG A 84 15.58 44.07 -10.13
C ARG A 84 16.29 42.80 -10.56
N TRP A 85 15.91 41.66 -9.96
CA TRP A 85 16.51 40.36 -10.28
C TRP A 85 16.22 39.92 -11.73
N VAL A 86 15.01 40.15 -12.22
CA VAL A 86 14.64 39.85 -13.61
C VAL A 86 15.44 40.72 -14.58
N ALA A 87 15.54 42.03 -14.32
CA ALA A 87 16.33 42.94 -15.14
C ALA A 87 17.82 42.56 -15.16
N SER A 88 18.37 42.05 -14.05
CA SER A 88 19.79 41.69 -13.97
C SER A 88 20.13 40.45 -14.80
N ARG A 89 19.14 39.60 -15.05
CA ARG A 89 19.27 38.37 -15.84
C ARG A 89 18.86 38.57 -17.30
N TRP A 90 18.27 39.72 -17.64
CA TRP A 90 17.85 40.13 -18.97
C TRP A 90 18.36 41.53 -19.28
N PRO A 91 19.64 41.67 -19.70
CA PRO A 91 20.17 42.91 -20.27
C PRO A 91 19.29 43.42 -21.42
N LYS A 92 19.34 44.74 -21.70
CA LYS A 92 18.41 45.41 -22.63
C LYS A 92 18.42 44.76 -24.02
N GLU A 93 19.59 44.35 -24.48
CA GLU A 93 19.87 43.68 -25.75
C GLU A 93 19.31 42.26 -25.87
N HIS A 94 18.97 41.62 -24.73
CA HIS A 94 18.45 40.25 -24.71
C HIS A 94 16.94 40.18 -24.44
N ARG A 95 16.30 41.30 -24.12
CA ARG A 95 14.84 41.39 -23.96
C ARG A 95 14.16 41.25 -25.31
N GLN A 96 13.13 40.41 -25.38
CA GLN A 96 12.40 40.17 -26.63
C GLN A 96 11.13 41.00 -26.68
N GLU A 97 10.98 41.81 -27.73
CA GLU A 97 9.74 42.52 -28.00
C GLU A 97 8.62 41.52 -28.33
N GLY A 98 7.40 41.81 -27.86
CA GLY A 98 6.27 40.90 -28.00
C GLY A 98 6.24 39.73 -27.00
N VAL A 99 7.28 39.54 -26.18
CA VAL A 99 7.29 38.59 -25.06
C VAL A 99 7.03 39.34 -23.75
N SER A 100 6.06 38.88 -22.95
CA SER A 100 5.66 39.55 -21.72
C SER A 100 6.73 39.45 -20.63
N TRP A 101 6.70 40.38 -19.67
CA TRP A 101 7.55 40.31 -18.48
C TRP A 101 7.35 39.03 -17.67
N THR A 102 6.14 38.47 -17.63
CA THR A 102 5.85 37.21 -16.95
C THR A 102 6.68 36.05 -17.51
N VAL A 103 6.79 35.95 -18.83
CA VAL A 103 7.63 34.92 -19.49
C VAL A 103 9.11 35.14 -19.16
N HIS A 104 9.60 36.38 -19.24
CA HIS A 104 10.97 36.71 -18.85
C HIS A 104 11.24 36.34 -17.38
N ARG A 105 10.29 36.59 -16.47
CA ARG A 105 10.39 36.24 -15.05
C ARG A 105 10.50 34.74 -14.84
N ILE A 106 9.70 33.94 -15.55
CA ILE A 106 9.72 32.48 -15.42
C ILE A 106 11.06 31.92 -15.94
N LEU A 107 11.45 32.32 -17.15
CA LEU A 107 12.67 31.85 -17.83
C LEU A 107 13.97 32.32 -17.15
N VAL A 108 13.90 33.31 -16.26
CA VAL A 108 15.04 33.77 -15.45
C VAL A 108 15.65 32.65 -14.59
N SER A 109 14.86 31.62 -14.28
CA SER A 109 15.27 30.43 -13.53
C SER A 109 16.27 29.54 -14.29
N ILE A 110 16.41 29.71 -15.61
CA ILE A 110 17.45 29.02 -16.39
C ILE A 110 18.80 29.60 -15.95
N GLU A 111 19.65 28.76 -15.33
CA GLU A 111 20.93 29.19 -14.78
C GLU A 111 21.92 29.59 -15.87
N ASP A 112 22.06 28.75 -16.90
CA ASP A 112 22.90 29.00 -18.07
C ASP A 112 22.40 30.23 -18.86
N GLU A 113 23.28 31.20 -19.04
CA GLU A 113 22.97 32.46 -19.70
C GLU A 113 22.79 32.33 -21.21
N THR A 114 23.62 31.52 -21.86
CA THR A 114 23.54 31.28 -23.30
C THR A 114 22.25 30.55 -23.64
N GLU A 115 21.91 29.52 -22.85
CA GLU A 115 20.67 28.78 -22.96
C GLU A 115 19.45 29.67 -22.73
N ARG A 116 19.47 30.50 -21.68
CA ARG A 116 18.38 31.43 -21.36
C ARG A 116 18.12 32.40 -22.50
N PHE A 117 19.17 33.03 -23.03
CA PHE A 117 19.05 33.98 -24.14
C PHE A 117 18.62 33.32 -25.44
N ALA A 118 19.08 32.10 -25.71
CA ALA A 118 18.63 31.33 -26.88
C ALA A 118 17.16 30.90 -26.74
N ALA A 119 16.74 30.51 -25.54
CA ALA A 119 15.38 30.03 -25.28
C ALA A 119 14.33 31.09 -25.63
N ILE A 120 14.49 32.33 -25.18
CA ILE A 120 13.46 33.35 -25.37
C ILE A 120 13.28 33.82 -26.83
N LYS A 121 14.33 33.71 -27.65
CA LYS A 121 14.31 34.14 -29.06
C LYS A 121 13.42 33.25 -29.93
N ASN A 122 13.36 31.96 -29.59
CA ASN A 122 12.60 30.99 -30.36
C ASN A 122 11.24 30.80 -29.72
N SER A 123 10.16 30.99 -30.49
CA SER A 123 8.83 30.63 -30.01
C SER A 123 8.74 29.11 -29.75
N PRO A 124 7.91 28.67 -28.80
CA PRO A 124 7.72 27.25 -28.54
C PRO A 124 7.27 26.49 -29.81
N PRO A 125 7.67 25.21 -29.99
CA PRO A 125 7.34 24.44 -31.19
C PRO A 125 5.83 24.45 -31.50
N GLY A 126 5.49 24.77 -32.75
CA GLY A 126 4.09 24.81 -33.23
C GLY A 126 3.28 26.02 -32.74
N LYS A 127 3.91 26.98 -32.05
CA LYS A 127 3.27 28.21 -31.58
C LYS A 127 3.97 29.44 -32.15
N THR A 128 3.19 30.50 -32.36
CA THR A 128 3.69 31.78 -32.86
C THR A 128 4.21 32.70 -31.74
N ARG A 129 3.90 32.40 -30.47
CA ARG A 129 4.26 33.23 -29.30
C ARG A 129 4.39 32.38 -28.04
N TRP A 130 5.13 32.91 -27.07
CA TRP A 130 5.22 32.38 -25.72
C TRP A 130 3.92 32.57 -24.93
N THR A 131 3.53 31.56 -24.17
CA THR A 131 2.57 31.67 -23.07
C THR A 131 3.29 31.48 -21.73
N ALA A 132 2.64 31.84 -20.61
CA ALA A 132 3.21 31.58 -19.28
C ALA A 132 3.45 30.09 -19.07
N ASP A 133 2.48 29.25 -19.41
CA ASP A 133 2.57 27.78 -19.34
C ASP A 133 3.71 27.20 -20.19
N ASP A 134 3.98 27.77 -21.37
CA ASP A 134 5.12 27.32 -22.18
C ASP A 134 6.45 27.64 -21.49
N ALA A 135 6.53 28.79 -20.81
CA ALA A 135 7.70 29.16 -20.02
C ALA A 135 7.84 28.25 -18.79
N ASP A 136 6.76 27.98 -18.07
CA ASP A 136 6.76 27.08 -16.91
C ASP A 136 7.16 25.66 -17.33
N ARG A 137 6.68 25.17 -18.48
CA ARG A 137 7.09 23.88 -19.07
C ARG A 137 8.58 23.85 -19.37
N ARG A 138 9.15 24.95 -19.87
CA ARG A 138 10.57 25.03 -20.23
C ARG A 138 11.50 24.94 -19.02
N VAL A 139 11.04 25.39 -17.86
CA VAL A 139 11.80 25.38 -16.59
C VAL A 139 11.34 24.30 -15.62
N SER A 140 10.47 23.38 -16.05
CA SER A 140 9.90 22.30 -15.25
C SER A 140 9.17 22.78 -13.98
N ASN A 141 8.54 23.95 -14.04
CA ASN A 141 7.69 24.45 -12.96
C ASN A 141 6.30 23.80 -12.99
N GLN A 142 5.49 24.01 -11.95
CA GLN A 142 4.10 23.53 -11.94
C GLN A 142 3.30 24.21 -13.06
N LEU A 143 2.66 23.40 -13.90
CA LEU A 143 1.86 23.85 -15.04
C LEU A 143 0.42 24.15 -14.62
N ASP A 144 -0.17 25.20 -15.16
CA ASP A 144 -1.58 25.53 -14.95
C ASP A 144 -2.48 24.65 -15.84
N ILE A 145 -2.09 24.44 -17.10
CA ILE A 145 -2.84 23.62 -18.07
C ILE A 145 -1.96 22.46 -18.56
N PRO A 146 -1.97 21.30 -17.87
CA PRO A 146 -1.24 20.12 -18.32
C PRO A 146 -1.86 19.53 -19.60
N VAL A 147 -1.10 19.53 -20.69
CA VAL A 147 -1.57 19.06 -22.01
C VAL A 147 -1.14 17.62 -22.24
N SER A 148 0.14 17.30 -22.00
CA SER A 148 0.70 15.98 -22.27
C SER A 148 0.27 14.95 -21.22
N ARG A 149 0.35 13.66 -21.57
CA ARG A 149 0.05 12.58 -20.62
C ARG A 149 0.95 12.67 -19.38
N GLN A 150 2.24 12.96 -19.57
CA GLN A 150 3.20 13.05 -18.47
C GLN A 150 2.91 14.26 -17.59
N GLU A 151 2.56 15.40 -18.18
CA GLU A 151 2.19 16.61 -17.44
C GLU A 151 0.96 16.39 -16.56
N LYS A 152 -0.05 15.68 -17.10
CA LYS A 152 -1.25 15.31 -16.32
C LYS A 152 -0.92 14.39 -15.16
N ILE A 153 0.00 13.43 -15.35
CA ILE A 153 0.46 12.55 -14.27
C ILE A 153 1.18 13.37 -13.19
N THR A 154 2.10 14.25 -13.57
CA THR A 154 2.81 15.12 -12.61
C THR A 154 1.86 16.03 -11.83
N ALA A 155 0.87 16.61 -12.50
CA ALA A 155 -0.16 17.43 -11.84
C ALA A 155 -0.97 16.61 -10.83
N ILE A 156 -1.37 15.38 -11.18
CA ILE A 156 -2.06 14.47 -10.25
C ILE A 156 -1.16 14.14 -9.04
N HIS A 157 0.12 13.86 -9.25
CA HIS A 157 1.06 13.58 -8.16
C HIS A 157 1.20 14.78 -7.21
N SER A 158 1.25 16.01 -7.74
CA SER A 158 1.30 17.23 -6.93
C SER A 158 0.04 17.41 -6.10
N LEU A 159 -1.14 17.18 -6.69
CA LEU A 159 -2.43 17.27 -6.01
C LEU A 159 -2.67 16.16 -4.98
N ALA A 160 -2.14 14.96 -5.23
CA ALA A 160 -2.26 13.81 -4.36
C ALA A 160 -1.08 13.67 -3.37
N ARG A 161 -0.43 14.78 -3.01
CA ARG A 161 0.69 14.77 -2.04
C ARG A 161 0.24 14.46 -0.61
N GLU A 162 -1.00 14.81 -0.29
CA GLU A 162 -1.62 14.51 1.01
C GLU A 162 -2.23 13.11 0.98
N ASP A 163 -1.84 12.26 1.94
CA ASP A 163 -2.27 10.86 1.99
C ASP A 163 -3.79 10.69 2.05
N GLY A 164 -4.50 11.59 2.73
CA GLY A 164 -5.96 11.59 2.79
C GLY A 164 -6.60 11.81 1.41
N VAL A 165 -6.10 12.78 0.64
CA VAL A 165 -6.55 13.04 -0.74
C VAL A 165 -6.19 11.87 -1.64
N ALA A 166 -4.97 11.34 -1.52
CA ALA A 166 -4.50 10.20 -2.29
C ALA A 166 -5.36 8.95 -2.06
N ALA A 167 -5.77 8.67 -0.81
CA ALA A 167 -6.59 7.53 -0.46
C ALA A 167 -8.00 7.61 -1.09
N VAL A 168 -8.64 8.78 -1.05
CA VAL A 168 -9.96 9.00 -1.67
C VAL A 168 -9.87 8.85 -3.18
N VAL A 169 -8.90 9.51 -3.82
CA VAL A 169 -8.69 9.41 -5.28
C VAL A 169 -8.39 7.97 -5.68
N THR A 170 -7.54 7.26 -4.95
CA THR A 170 -7.21 5.86 -5.22
C THR A 170 -8.46 4.98 -5.14
N THR A 171 -9.29 5.18 -4.13
CA THR A 171 -10.55 4.45 -3.96
C THR A 171 -11.48 4.66 -5.16
N ASP A 172 -11.65 5.91 -5.60
CA ASP A 172 -12.51 6.22 -6.74
C ASP A 172 -11.95 5.73 -8.07
N LEU A 173 -10.62 5.73 -8.23
CA LEU A 173 -9.96 5.13 -9.39
C LEU A 173 -10.15 3.61 -9.44
N LEU A 174 -10.02 2.91 -8.30
CA LEU A 174 -10.18 1.46 -8.21
C LEU A 174 -11.64 1.01 -8.44
N LYS A 175 -12.64 1.85 -8.11
CA LYS A 175 -14.05 1.59 -8.44
C LYS A 175 -14.33 1.56 -9.95
N ARG A 176 -13.42 2.07 -10.80
CA ARG A 176 -13.59 2.10 -12.25
C ARG A 176 -13.02 0.82 -12.88
N PRO A 177 -13.86 -0.09 -13.43
CA PRO A 177 -13.40 -1.40 -13.88
C PRO A 177 -12.30 -1.35 -14.96
N GLN A 178 -12.38 -0.36 -15.85
CA GLN A 178 -11.39 -0.16 -16.91
C GLN A 178 -10.03 0.33 -16.39
N VAL A 179 -10.00 1.02 -15.26
CA VAL A 179 -8.75 1.43 -14.60
C VAL A 179 -8.11 0.20 -13.97
N ALA A 180 -8.87 -0.55 -13.17
CA ALA A 180 -8.40 -1.80 -12.55
C ALA A 180 -7.89 -2.81 -13.59
N ALA A 181 -8.57 -2.94 -14.74
CA ALA A 181 -8.13 -3.82 -15.83
C ALA A 181 -6.74 -3.44 -16.38
N LYS A 182 -6.45 -2.15 -16.52
CA LYS A 182 -5.19 -1.61 -17.05
C LYS A 182 -4.01 -1.68 -16.08
N VAL A 183 -4.25 -1.92 -14.79
CA VAL A 183 -3.17 -2.12 -13.81
C VAL A 183 -2.42 -3.43 -14.13
N PRO A 184 -1.08 -3.40 -14.28
CA PRO A 184 -0.30 -4.61 -14.51
C PRO A 184 -0.46 -5.63 -13.37
N THR A 185 -0.43 -6.93 -13.69
CA THR A 185 -0.68 -8.02 -12.73
C THR A 185 0.23 -7.96 -11.50
N VAL A 186 1.51 -7.63 -11.67
CA VAL A 186 2.46 -7.47 -10.55
C VAL A 186 1.96 -6.44 -9.51
N TYR A 187 1.36 -5.34 -9.97
CA TYR A 187 0.82 -4.32 -9.08
C TYR A 187 -0.54 -4.72 -8.52
N LYS A 188 -1.35 -5.52 -9.23
CA LYS A 188 -2.61 -6.04 -8.70
C LYS A 188 -2.40 -6.91 -7.47
N VAL A 189 -1.39 -7.79 -7.50
CA VAL A 189 -1.06 -8.65 -6.35
C VAL A 189 -0.59 -7.81 -5.17
N ARG A 190 0.34 -6.87 -5.40
CA ARG A 190 0.84 -5.98 -4.34
C ARG A 190 -0.25 -5.10 -3.72
N VAL A 191 -1.22 -4.65 -4.52
CA VAL A 191 -2.38 -3.88 -4.06
C VAL A 191 -3.34 -4.74 -3.24
N VAL A 192 -3.31 -6.07 -3.34
CA VAL A 192 -4.05 -6.97 -2.44
C VAL A 192 -3.26 -7.21 -1.16
N GLU A 193 -1.95 -7.44 -1.27
CA GLU A 193 -1.08 -7.74 -0.12
C GLU A 193 -1.12 -6.66 0.96
N GLU A 194 -0.97 -5.39 0.57
CA GLU A 194 -0.91 -4.27 1.53
C GLU A 194 -2.23 -4.11 2.34
N PRO A 195 -3.42 -4.06 1.72
CA PRO A 195 -4.69 -4.07 2.46
C PRO A 195 -4.92 -5.33 3.31
N THR A 196 -4.41 -6.49 2.88
CA THR A 196 -4.55 -7.75 3.63
C THR A 196 -3.55 -7.92 4.77
N ARG A 197 -2.75 -6.90 5.10
CA ARG A 197 -1.99 -6.88 6.37
C ARG A 197 -2.91 -6.75 7.59
N ASP A 198 -4.09 -6.16 7.41
CA ASP A 198 -5.14 -6.16 8.42
C ASP A 198 -5.86 -7.52 8.41
N GLU A 199 -5.85 -8.24 9.54
CA GLU A 199 -6.42 -9.59 9.65
C GLU A 199 -7.94 -9.62 9.36
N SER A 200 -8.67 -8.55 9.67
CA SER A 200 -10.12 -8.47 9.41
C SER A 200 -10.40 -8.34 7.91
N VAL A 201 -9.57 -7.56 7.21
CA VAL A 201 -9.62 -7.39 5.75
C VAL A 201 -9.18 -8.69 5.07
N ALA A 202 -8.08 -9.30 5.54
CA ALA A 202 -7.58 -10.57 5.04
C ALA A 202 -8.63 -11.68 5.17
N THR A 203 -9.29 -11.80 6.32
CA THR A 203 -10.35 -12.79 6.55
C THR A 203 -11.54 -12.57 5.62
N THR A 204 -11.96 -11.32 5.45
CA THR A 204 -13.08 -10.97 4.56
C THR A 204 -12.74 -11.24 3.09
N ALA A 205 -11.52 -10.89 2.67
CA ALA A 205 -11.01 -11.14 1.33
C ALA A 205 -10.89 -12.64 1.05
N ALA A 206 -10.27 -13.41 1.97
CA ALA A 206 -10.15 -14.85 1.88
C ALA A 206 -11.52 -15.53 1.76
N THR A 207 -12.47 -15.15 2.63
CA THR A 207 -13.85 -15.67 2.57
C THR A 207 -14.51 -15.38 1.22
N THR A 208 -14.37 -14.15 0.71
CA THR A 208 -14.96 -13.75 -0.58
C THR A 208 -14.32 -14.49 -1.75
N LEU A 209 -13.00 -14.71 -1.71
CA LEU A 209 -12.26 -15.46 -2.72
C LEU A 209 -12.66 -16.94 -2.71
N LEU A 210 -12.76 -17.56 -1.53
CA LEU A 210 -13.16 -18.95 -1.36
C LEU A 210 -14.63 -19.22 -1.72
N ARG A 211 -15.48 -18.19 -1.85
CA ARG A 211 -16.83 -18.35 -2.45
C ARG A 211 -16.78 -18.71 -3.94
N ARG A 212 -15.63 -18.56 -4.61
CA ARG A 212 -15.43 -18.97 -6.01
C ARG A 212 -14.93 -20.43 -6.04
N PRO A 213 -15.69 -21.39 -6.62
CA PRO A 213 -15.36 -22.82 -6.53
C PRO A 213 -13.95 -23.17 -7.01
N ASP A 214 -13.52 -22.64 -8.15
CA ASP A 214 -12.19 -22.92 -8.70
C ASP A 214 -11.06 -22.36 -7.81
N VAL A 215 -11.30 -21.23 -7.13
CA VAL A 215 -10.32 -20.63 -6.23
C VAL A 215 -10.22 -21.47 -4.96
N ALA A 216 -11.35 -21.90 -4.40
CA ALA A 216 -11.35 -22.81 -3.25
C ALA A 216 -10.64 -24.12 -3.57
N PHE A 217 -10.95 -24.75 -4.71
CA PHE A 217 -10.30 -25.99 -5.13
C PHE A 217 -8.78 -25.85 -5.27
N LYS A 218 -8.32 -24.77 -5.94
CA LYS A 218 -6.89 -24.50 -6.11
C LYS A 218 -6.21 -24.16 -4.79
N ALA A 219 -6.86 -23.37 -3.93
CA ALA A 219 -6.33 -23.02 -2.61
C ALA A 219 -6.17 -24.26 -1.72
N MET A 220 -7.13 -25.20 -1.74
CA MET A 220 -7.05 -26.44 -0.98
C MET A 220 -6.07 -27.47 -1.57
N SER A 221 -5.52 -27.22 -2.76
CA SER A 221 -4.45 -28.03 -3.34
C SER A 221 -3.07 -27.67 -2.76
N ASP A 222 -2.94 -26.53 -2.08
CA ASP A 222 -1.74 -26.16 -1.33
C ASP A 222 -1.72 -26.87 0.04
N ASP A 223 -0.63 -27.57 0.34
CA ASP A 223 -0.50 -28.39 1.55
C ASP A 223 -0.58 -27.56 2.84
N THR A 224 -0.01 -26.35 2.83
CA THR A 224 0.03 -25.47 4.01
C THR A 224 -1.35 -24.90 4.29
N ALA A 225 -2.02 -24.37 3.25
CA ALA A 225 -3.39 -23.87 3.37
C ALA A 225 -4.35 -24.97 3.82
N ARG A 226 -4.25 -26.16 3.22
CA ARG A 226 -5.06 -27.32 3.61
C ARG A 226 -4.81 -27.75 5.05
N PHE A 227 -3.55 -27.82 5.49
CA PHE A 227 -3.20 -28.14 6.87
C PHE A 227 -3.82 -27.15 7.86
N HIS A 228 -3.67 -25.84 7.64
CA HIS A 228 -4.23 -24.82 8.53
C HIS A 228 -5.76 -24.85 8.59
N VAL A 229 -6.43 -25.06 7.45
CA VAL A 229 -7.89 -25.16 7.42
C VAL A 229 -8.38 -26.40 8.16
N ASN A 230 -7.73 -27.56 7.95
CA ASN A 230 -8.07 -28.80 8.66
C ASN A 230 -7.84 -28.64 10.17
N HIS A 231 -6.73 -28.03 10.57
CA HIS A 231 -6.45 -27.73 11.97
C HIS A 231 -7.53 -26.82 12.57
N ALA A 232 -7.92 -25.75 11.87
CA ALA A 232 -8.98 -24.85 12.32
C ALA A 232 -10.35 -25.54 12.42
N GLN A 233 -10.66 -26.46 11.50
CA GLN A 233 -11.89 -27.27 11.56
C GLN A 233 -11.89 -28.21 12.77
N ALA A 234 -10.77 -28.90 13.03
CA ALA A 234 -10.63 -29.77 14.19
C ALA A 234 -10.73 -29.00 15.51
N GLU A 235 -10.07 -27.84 15.61
CA GLU A 235 -10.16 -26.93 16.75
C GLU A 235 -11.60 -26.45 16.96
N ARG A 236 -12.27 -26.00 15.90
CA ARG A 236 -13.68 -25.58 15.97
C ARG A 236 -14.60 -26.72 16.43
N GLY A 237 -14.33 -27.95 16.01
CA GLY A 237 -15.04 -29.14 16.47
C GLY A 237 -14.85 -29.39 17.96
N ARG A 238 -13.62 -29.27 18.46
CA ARG A 238 -13.31 -29.38 19.90
C ARG A 238 -14.03 -28.30 20.70
N GLN A 239 -13.92 -27.04 20.29
CA GLN A 239 -14.60 -25.92 20.94
C GLN A 239 -16.12 -26.10 20.96
N ALA A 240 -16.72 -26.56 19.86
CA ALA A 240 -18.15 -26.84 19.81
C ALA A 240 -18.58 -27.94 20.79
N ARG A 241 -17.73 -28.96 21.01
CA ARG A 241 -17.99 -30.01 22.00
C ARG A 241 -17.83 -29.50 23.43
N GLU A 242 -16.79 -28.73 23.72
CA GLU A 242 -16.60 -28.08 25.03
C GLU A 242 -17.75 -27.12 25.36
N ASP A 243 -18.19 -26.32 24.38
CA ASP A 243 -19.33 -25.43 24.53
C ASP A 243 -20.62 -26.21 24.79
N PHE A 244 -20.85 -27.30 24.05
CA PHE A 244 -21.97 -28.21 24.33
C PHE A 244 -21.90 -28.75 25.76
N GLU A 245 -20.72 -29.22 26.19
CA GLU A 245 -20.52 -29.80 27.51
C GLU A 245 -20.73 -28.82 28.66
N ARG A 246 -20.44 -27.52 28.43
CA ARG A 246 -20.57 -26.43 29.39
C ARG A 246 -21.98 -25.83 29.42
N THR A 247 -22.62 -25.66 28.28
CA THR A 247 -23.84 -24.84 28.15
C THR A 247 -25.11 -25.66 28.00
N ASN A 248 -25.02 -26.91 27.53
CA ASN A 248 -26.20 -27.69 27.21
C ASN A 248 -26.71 -28.47 28.44
N PRO A 249 -27.99 -28.32 28.83
CA PRO A 249 -28.56 -29.01 29.99
C PRO A 249 -28.61 -30.54 29.84
N VAL A 250 -28.49 -31.08 28.63
CA VAL A 250 -28.49 -32.52 28.34
C VAL A 250 -27.08 -33.11 28.42
N ALA A 251 -26.03 -32.28 28.43
CA ALA A 251 -24.64 -32.76 28.46
C ALA A 251 -24.31 -33.72 29.62
N PRO A 252 -24.80 -33.53 30.86
CA PRO A 252 -24.58 -34.50 31.94
C PRO A 252 -25.18 -35.89 31.65
N ALA A 253 -26.34 -35.95 30.99
CA ALA A 253 -26.99 -37.20 30.63
C ALA A 253 -26.22 -37.94 29.52
N VAL A 254 -25.75 -37.21 28.50
CA VAL A 254 -24.89 -37.78 27.45
C VAL A 254 -23.60 -38.32 28.04
N ARG A 255 -22.92 -37.57 28.92
CA ARG A 255 -21.71 -38.05 29.63
C ARG A 255 -21.99 -39.31 30.46
N GLN A 256 -23.15 -39.41 31.09
CA GLN A 256 -23.51 -40.60 31.86
C GLN A 256 -23.77 -41.82 30.96
N ILE A 257 -24.33 -41.60 29.76
CA ILE A 257 -24.53 -42.65 28.76
C ILE A 257 -23.17 -43.10 28.22
N ASP A 258 -22.30 -42.17 27.81
CA ASP A 258 -20.95 -42.46 27.32
C ASP A 258 -20.15 -43.29 28.35
N ARG A 259 -20.12 -42.87 29.62
CA ARG A 259 -19.47 -43.63 30.70
C ARG A 259 -20.04 -45.02 30.92
N ARG A 260 -21.36 -45.20 30.73
CA ARG A 260 -22.00 -46.52 30.84
C ARG A 260 -21.65 -47.41 29.65
N MET A 261 -21.52 -46.85 28.45
CA MET A 261 -21.06 -47.58 27.28
C MET A 261 -19.60 -48.02 27.44
N GLU A 262 -18.71 -47.11 27.85
CA GLU A 262 -17.30 -47.43 28.15
C GLU A 262 -17.15 -48.55 29.19
N PHE A 263 -17.98 -48.55 30.24
CA PHE A 263 -18.03 -49.65 31.21
C PHE A 263 -18.47 -50.98 30.58
N LEU A 264 -19.52 -50.97 29.76
CA LEU A 264 -20.02 -52.17 29.09
C LEU A 264 -19.01 -52.72 28.08
N ASP A 265 -18.29 -51.85 27.37
CA ASP A 265 -17.24 -52.23 26.43
C ASP A 265 -16.09 -52.93 27.17
N LEU A 266 -15.59 -52.33 28.26
CA LEU A 266 -14.54 -52.94 29.08
C LEU A 266 -14.96 -54.31 29.64
N VAL A 267 -16.18 -54.43 30.15
CA VAL A 267 -16.72 -55.71 30.64
C VAL A 267 -16.82 -56.73 29.51
N THR A 268 -17.22 -56.31 28.32
CA THR A 268 -17.35 -57.18 27.13
C THR A 268 -15.98 -57.68 26.65
N ASP A 269 -14.97 -56.83 26.66
CA ASP A 269 -13.60 -57.18 26.30
C ASP A 269 -13.01 -58.20 27.29
N CYS A 270 -13.20 -57.99 28.59
CA CYS A 270 -12.79 -58.96 29.61
C CYS A 270 -13.47 -60.34 29.41
N HIS A 271 -14.79 -60.36 29.14
CA HIS A 271 -15.51 -61.60 28.86
C HIS A 271 -15.02 -62.29 27.59
N SER A 272 -14.75 -61.52 26.54
CA SER A 272 -14.28 -62.02 25.26
C SER A 272 -12.89 -62.65 25.39
N PHE A 273 -11.97 -62.02 26.12
CA PHE A 273 -10.65 -62.55 26.43
C PHE A 273 -10.75 -63.86 27.23
N ALA A 274 -11.54 -63.88 28.31
CA ALA A 274 -11.71 -65.08 29.14
C ALA A 274 -12.32 -66.25 28.34
N ALA A 275 -13.33 -65.97 27.52
CA ALA A 275 -13.98 -66.98 26.68
C ALA A 275 -13.06 -67.51 25.57
N ALA A 276 -12.27 -66.65 24.94
CA ALA A 276 -11.29 -67.06 23.93
C ALA A 276 -10.20 -67.95 24.53
N SER A 277 -9.62 -67.50 25.65
CA SER A 277 -8.61 -68.25 26.41
C SER A 277 -9.15 -69.62 26.88
N GLY A 278 -10.38 -69.65 27.41
CA GLY A 278 -11.04 -70.88 27.86
C GLY A 278 -11.31 -71.91 26.75
N ARG A 279 -11.40 -71.49 25.48
CA ARG A 279 -11.48 -72.41 24.33
C ARG A 279 -10.11 -72.86 23.84
N ALA A 280 -9.14 -71.96 23.81
CA ALA A 280 -7.81 -72.22 23.26
C ALA A 280 -6.97 -73.14 24.17
N VAL A 281 -6.99 -72.92 25.49
CA VAL A 281 -6.13 -73.64 26.44
C VAL A 281 -6.43 -75.15 26.49
N PRO A 282 -7.69 -75.63 26.55
CA PRO A 282 -7.98 -77.06 26.50
C PRO A 282 -7.54 -77.73 25.19
N GLY A 283 -7.45 -76.98 24.08
CA GLY A 283 -6.96 -77.47 22.79
C GLY A 283 -5.45 -77.74 22.75
N LEU A 284 -4.70 -77.30 23.78
CA LEU A 284 -3.28 -77.61 23.97
C LEU A 284 -3.04 -78.92 24.72
N ARG A 285 -4.11 -79.63 25.13
CA ARG A 285 -4.02 -80.92 25.81
C ARG A 285 -3.24 -81.92 24.94
N ASP A 286 -2.37 -82.68 25.60
CA ASP A 286 -1.50 -83.70 25.00
C ASP A 286 -0.44 -83.18 24.00
N ARG A 287 -0.19 -81.86 23.95
CA ARG A 287 0.93 -81.25 23.23
C ARG A 287 1.99 -80.75 24.20
N HIS A 288 3.24 -81.19 24.02
CA HIS A 288 4.39 -80.58 24.68
C HIS A 288 4.86 -79.39 23.85
N LEU A 289 4.62 -78.18 24.32
CA LEU A 289 5.16 -76.96 23.70
C LEU A 289 6.68 -77.00 23.73
N SER A 290 7.33 -76.55 22.66
CA SER A 290 8.78 -76.35 22.61
C SER A 290 9.21 -75.24 23.59
N ASP A 291 10.50 -75.17 23.88
CA ASP A 291 11.05 -74.13 24.77
C ASP A 291 10.86 -72.71 24.18
N ASP A 292 10.94 -72.57 22.85
CA ASP A 292 10.70 -71.30 22.15
C ASP A 292 9.22 -70.91 22.20
N GLU A 293 8.30 -71.85 21.96
CA GLU A 293 6.85 -71.62 22.05
C GLU A 293 6.44 -71.23 23.47
N ARG A 294 7.04 -71.86 24.48
CA ARG A 294 6.82 -71.53 25.89
C ARG A 294 7.28 -70.11 26.22
N THR A 295 8.44 -69.71 25.70
CA THR A 295 8.99 -68.36 25.90
C THR A 295 8.06 -67.29 25.34
N ILE A 296 7.59 -67.47 24.10
CA ILE A 296 6.64 -66.54 23.44
C ILE A 296 5.32 -66.43 24.22
N VAL A 297 4.79 -67.56 24.70
CA VAL A 297 3.55 -67.56 25.50
C VAL A 297 3.76 -66.83 26.83
N HIS A 298 4.91 -67.01 27.50
CA HIS A 298 5.22 -66.30 28.74
C HIS A 298 5.36 -64.79 28.56
N GLU A 299 6.01 -64.33 27.50
CA GLU A 299 6.13 -62.90 27.18
C GLU A 299 4.75 -62.26 26.93
N ASN A 300 3.89 -62.92 26.15
CA ASN A 300 2.53 -62.44 25.91
C ASN A 300 1.69 -62.43 27.20
N LEU A 301 1.82 -63.44 28.05
CA LEU A 301 1.16 -63.46 29.36
C LEU A 301 1.65 -62.33 30.28
N ALA A 302 2.93 -61.97 30.24
CA ALA A 302 3.45 -60.84 31.00
C ALA A 302 2.81 -59.52 30.55
N ARG A 303 2.65 -59.30 29.23
CA ARG A 303 1.94 -58.13 28.68
C ARG A 303 0.47 -58.08 29.09
N VAL A 304 -0.21 -59.22 28.99
CA VAL A 304 -1.62 -59.31 29.41
C VAL A 304 -1.77 -59.02 30.90
N ARG A 305 -0.90 -59.55 31.76
CA ARG A 305 -0.92 -59.26 33.21
C ARG A 305 -0.73 -57.77 33.48
N ALA A 306 0.27 -57.15 32.85
CA ALA A 306 0.52 -55.73 33.01
C ALA A 306 -0.69 -54.86 32.56
N MET A 307 -1.38 -55.25 31.49
CA MET A 307 -2.64 -54.60 31.09
C MET A 307 -3.77 -54.79 32.10
N LEU A 308 -3.91 -55.99 32.66
CA LEU A 308 -4.94 -56.27 33.67
C LEU A 308 -4.68 -55.48 34.95
N ASP A 309 -3.42 -55.40 35.39
CA ASP A 309 -3.01 -54.60 36.56
C ASP A 309 -3.29 -53.11 36.33
N TRP A 310 -3.06 -52.60 35.11
CA TRP A 310 -3.42 -51.23 34.74
C TRP A 310 -4.92 -50.99 34.71
N ILE A 311 -5.70 -51.93 34.17
CA ILE A 311 -7.16 -51.86 34.18
C ILE A 311 -7.68 -51.85 35.63
N GLU A 312 -7.15 -52.71 36.51
CA GLU A 312 -7.51 -52.76 37.93
C GLU A 312 -7.20 -51.43 38.62
N GLN A 313 -5.99 -50.89 38.42
CA GLN A 313 -5.61 -49.59 38.96
C GLN A 313 -6.49 -48.45 38.41
N ALA A 314 -6.83 -48.47 37.13
CA ALA A 314 -7.68 -47.47 36.51
C ALA A 314 -9.12 -47.52 37.04
N VAL A 315 -9.66 -48.72 37.28
CA VAL A 315 -10.99 -48.92 37.86
C VAL A 315 -11.02 -48.49 39.34
N ASP A 316 -10.01 -48.85 40.12
CA ASP A 316 -9.98 -48.57 41.56
C ASP A 316 -9.68 -47.12 41.89
N THR A 317 -8.84 -46.47 41.09
CA THR A 317 -8.34 -45.11 41.39
C THR A 317 -8.90 -44.02 40.47
N GLY A 318 -9.50 -44.40 39.33
CA GLY A 318 -9.96 -43.48 38.30
C GLY A 318 -8.83 -42.80 37.51
N LYS A 319 -7.56 -43.19 37.74
CA LYS A 319 -6.40 -42.67 37.01
C LYS A 319 -6.11 -43.56 35.80
N VAL A 320 -6.19 -42.99 34.60
CA VAL A 320 -5.95 -43.69 33.33
C VAL A 320 -4.57 -43.38 32.73
N ASP A 321 -3.71 -42.67 33.47
CA ASP A 321 -2.35 -42.39 33.02
C ASP A 321 -1.56 -43.72 32.98
N MET A 322 -1.06 -44.06 31.81
CA MET A 322 -0.22 -45.24 31.58
C MET A 322 1.22 -44.90 31.99
N ASP A 323 1.83 -45.69 32.87
CA ASP A 323 3.22 -45.47 33.25
C ASP A 323 4.20 -45.80 32.11
N ASP A 324 5.40 -45.19 32.14
CA ASP A 324 6.39 -45.31 31.08
C ASP A 324 6.94 -46.73 30.92
N GLU A 325 6.85 -47.58 31.94
CA GLU A 325 7.34 -48.96 31.93
C GLU A 325 6.32 -49.92 31.28
N LEU A 326 5.03 -49.76 31.60
CA LEU A 326 3.91 -50.42 30.93
C LEU A 326 3.86 -50.04 29.45
N ALA A 327 4.09 -48.76 29.12
CA ALA A 327 4.11 -48.30 27.73
C ALA A 327 5.23 -48.97 26.89
N LYS A 328 6.42 -49.22 27.46
CA LYS A 328 7.52 -49.94 26.79
C LYS A 328 7.19 -51.41 26.63
N LEU A 329 6.70 -52.04 27.71
CA LEU A 329 6.35 -53.46 27.73
C LEU A 329 5.24 -53.81 26.72
N LEU A 330 4.31 -52.90 26.46
CA LEU A 330 3.27 -53.06 25.42
C LEU A 330 3.82 -52.89 23.99
N LYS A 331 4.78 -51.99 23.79
CA LYS A 331 5.47 -51.80 22.49
C LYS A 331 6.42 -52.95 22.15
N GLY A 332 6.82 -53.75 23.14
CA GLY A 332 7.75 -54.86 22.95
C GLY A 332 9.20 -54.44 22.83
N GLU A 333 9.52 -53.29 23.42
CA GLU A 333 10.87 -52.84 23.74
C GLU A 333 11.25 -53.30 25.15
#